data_AF-A0A0J7JSV6-F1
#
_entry.id   AF-A0A0J7JSV6-F1
#
_cell.length_a   1.000
_cell.length_b   1.000
_cell.length_c   1.000
_cell.angle_alpha   90.00
_cell.angle_beta   90.00
_cell.angle_gamma   90.00
#
_symmetry.space_group_name_H-M   'P 1'
#
loop_
_entity.id
_entity.type
_entity.pdbx_description
1 polymer ?
#
loop_
_entity_poly.entity_id
_entity_poly.type
_entity_poly.pdbx_seq_one_letter_code
_entity_poly.pdbx_strand_id
1 'polypeptide(L)'
;NHQHIFVARIDPAIDSYGERDTQVVVEESHGAETDPGTNPFGNLYRVRRQTVDRATWIDAEPRLGRLLKLENAHKRNAVSGNKVGYRLLAPATQTMLANDDSLMARRAPFAKHHTWVTGFRDGEFWAAGEFTNQSRGEDGGVGEMVKRGDWFTDEARNGVA
;
A
#
# COMPACT_ATOMS: atom_id res chain seq x y z
N ASN A 1 14.08 26.01 -6.59
CA ASN A 1 12.96 25.11 -6.25
C ASN A 1 13.50 23.74 -5.87
N HIS A 2 12.84 23.00 -4.98
CA HIS A 2 13.22 21.65 -4.55
C HIS A 2 12.00 20.93 -3.93
N GLN A 3 12.04 19.59 -3.81
CA GLN A 3 11.03 18.78 -3.11
C GLN A 3 11.65 18.16 -1.85
N HIS A 4 10.87 18.04 -0.78
CA HIS A 4 11.19 17.20 0.40
C HIS A 4 10.22 16.03 0.41
N ILE A 5 10.74 14.81 0.28
CA ILE A 5 9.95 13.58 0.22
C ILE A 5 10.46 12.66 1.31
N PHE A 6 9.55 12.18 2.16
CA PHE A 6 9.85 11.38 3.33
C PHE A 6 9.28 9.98 3.18
N VAL A 7 9.91 9.01 3.83
CA VAL A 7 9.39 7.66 3.98
C VAL A 7 9.32 7.32 5.46
N ALA A 8 8.15 6.87 5.90
CA ALA A 8 7.97 6.20 7.17
C ALA A 8 7.85 4.69 6.91
N ARG A 9 8.78 3.90 7.42
CA ARG A 9 8.68 2.43 7.40
C ARG A 9 7.77 2.00 8.55
N ILE A 10 6.73 1.23 8.23
CA ILE A 10 5.83 0.63 9.21
C ILE A 10 5.94 -0.88 9.06
N ASP A 11 6.24 -1.55 10.16
CA ASP A 11 6.26 -3.01 10.29
C ASP A 11 5.12 -3.42 11.22
N PRO A 12 3.92 -3.66 10.67
CA PRO A 12 2.72 -3.72 11.49
C PRO A 12 2.51 -5.08 12.14
N ALA A 13 2.25 -5.06 13.44
CA ALA A 13 1.81 -6.21 14.24
C ALA A 13 0.42 -5.93 14.83
N ILE A 14 -0.63 -6.22 14.06
CA ILE A 14 -2.01 -5.85 14.40
C ILE A 14 -2.66 -6.94 15.23
N ASP A 15 -2.69 -6.74 16.55
CA ASP A 15 -3.29 -7.68 17.53
C ASP A 15 -2.76 -9.12 17.38
N SER A 16 -1.55 -9.27 16.84
CA SER A 16 -0.78 -10.50 16.74
C SER A 16 0.64 -10.16 16.25
N TYR A 17 1.62 -10.98 16.66
CA TYR A 17 2.95 -11.04 16.07
C TYR A 17 3.13 -12.27 15.18
N GLY A 18 2.06 -13.05 14.96
CA GLY A 18 2.07 -14.21 14.08
C GLY A 18 2.38 -13.81 12.64
N GLU A 19 3.20 -14.61 11.98
CA GLU A 19 3.47 -14.45 10.56
C GLU A 19 2.13 -14.53 9.79
N ARG A 20 1.89 -13.56 8.89
CA ARG A 20 0.69 -13.46 8.05
C ARG A 20 -0.62 -13.14 8.77
N ASP A 21 -0.60 -12.92 10.09
CA ASP A 21 -1.80 -12.48 10.82
C ASP A 21 -2.16 -11.02 10.54
N THR A 22 -1.21 -10.20 10.07
CA THR A 22 -1.47 -8.83 9.63
C THR A 22 -1.54 -8.78 8.10
N GLN A 23 -2.57 -8.13 7.58
CA GLN A 23 -2.76 -7.88 6.15
C GLN A 23 -2.89 -6.38 5.85
N VAL A 24 -2.48 -5.99 4.65
CA VAL A 24 -2.73 -4.65 4.10
C VAL A 24 -3.96 -4.72 3.20
N VAL A 25 -4.91 -3.80 3.39
CA VAL A 25 -6.15 -3.73 2.63
C VAL A 25 -6.29 -2.34 2.02
N VAL A 26 -6.55 -2.28 0.71
CA VAL A 26 -6.99 -1.09 0.02
C VAL A 26 -8.50 -0.97 0.17
N GLU A 27 -8.98 0.16 0.67
CA GLU A 27 -10.41 0.46 0.80
C GLU A 27 -10.73 1.73 0.02
N GLU A 28 -11.80 1.67 -0.79
CA GLU A 28 -12.25 2.76 -1.65
C GLU A 28 -13.78 2.90 -1.59
N SER A 29 -14.27 4.11 -1.80
CA SER A 29 -15.69 4.41 -1.90
C SER A 29 -16.07 4.67 -3.36
N HIS A 30 -17.01 3.89 -3.88
CA HIS A 30 -17.46 3.94 -5.26
C HIS A 30 -18.95 4.29 -5.32
N GLY A 31 -19.31 5.30 -6.10
CA GLY A 31 -20.72 5.54 -6.43
C GLY A 31 -21.34 4.31 -7.11
N ALA A 32 -22.63 4.12 -6.93
CA ALA A 32 -23.40 3.13 -7.67
C ALA A 32 -24.26 3.82 -8.74
N GLU A 33 -24.44 3.15 -9.87
CA GLU A 33 -25.37 3.60 -10.91
C GLU A 33 -26.80 3.68 -10.37
N THR A 34 -27.59 4.59 -10.92
CA THR A 34 -29.03 4.66 -10.63
C THR A 34 -29.71 3.40 -11.14
N ASP A 35 -30.51 2.78 -10.29
CA ASP A 35 -31.24 1.54 -10.61
C ASP A 35 -32.59 1.53 -9.90
N PRO A 36 -33.72 1.30 -10.58
CA PRO A 36 -35.05 1.36 -9.95
C PRO A 36 -35.23 0.43 -8.75
N GLY A 37 -34.53 -0.71 -8.69
CA GLY A 37 -34.67 -1.69 -7.62
C GLY A 37 -33.72 -1.47 -6.45
N THR A 38 -32.52 -0.96 -6.69
CA THR A 38 -31.44 -0.93 -5.70
C THR A 38 -30.90 0.47 -5.40
N ASN A 39 -31.04 1.42 -6.32
CA ASN A 39 -30.58 2.80 -6.18
C ASN A 39 -31.49 3.80 -6.93
N PRO A 40 -32.80 3.86 -6.64
CA PRO A 40 -33.76 4.63 -7.45
C PRO A 40 -33.52 6.14 -7.40
N PHE A 41 -32.81 6.63 -6.37
CA PHE A 41 -32.53 8.05 -6.16
C PHE A 41 -31.05 8.42 -6.33
N GLY A 42 -30.21 7.50 -6.82
CA GLY A 42 -28.82 7.78 -7.17
C GLY A 42 -27.89 8.13 -5.99
N ASN A 43 -28.31 7.88 -4.75
CA ASN A 43 -27.56 8.25 -3.54
C ASN A 43 -26.75 7.09 -2.93
N LEU A 44 -26.80 5.90 -3.53
CA LEU A 44 -26.02 4.76 -3.08
C LEU A 44 -24.54 4.90 -3.47
N TYR A 45 -23.67 4.58 -2.53
CA TYR A 45 -22.27 4.25 -2.78
C TYR A 45 -21.93 2.95 -2.06
N ARG A 46 -20.86 2.29 -2.50
CA ARG A 46 -20.36 1.04 -1.93
C ARG A 46 -18.90 1.18 -1.58
N VAL A 47 -18.52 0.58 -0.46
CA VAL A 47 -17.12 0.43 -0.09
C VAL A 47 -16.58 -0.83 -0.77
N ARG A 48 -15.53 -0.67 -1.58
CA ARG A 48 -14.76 -1.79 -2.13
C ARG A 48 -13.52 -1.99 -1.28
N ARG A 49 -13.21 -3.25 -0.99
CA ARG A 49 -12.05 -3.64 -0.20
C ARG A 49 -11.28 -4.70 -0.96
N GLN A 50 -9.98 -4.52 -1.07
CA GLN A 50 -9.08 -5.45 -1.73
C GLN A 50 -7.86 -5.68 -0.84
N THR A 51 -7.65 -6.92 -0.43
CA THR A 51 -6.41 -7.32 0.25
C THR A 51 -5.25 -7.25 -0.75
N VAL A 52 -4.13 -6.67 -0.31
CA VAL A 52 -2.88 -6.68 -1.07
C VAL A 52 -2.26 -8.06 -0.93
N ASP A 53 -2.14 -8.77 -2.04
CA ASP A 53 -1.73 -10.18 -2.10
C ASP A 53 -0.26 -10.37 -2.47
N ARG A 54 0.37 -9.36 -3.05
CA ARG A 54 1.78 -9.36 -3.47
C ARG A 54 2.45 -8.03 -3.24
N ALA A 55 3.78 -8.04 -3.22
CA ALA A 55 4.58 -6.84 -3.15
C ALA A 55 4.23 -5.89 -4.30
N THR A 56 3.91 -4.64 -3.95
CA THR A 56 3.43 -3.63 -4.90
C THR A 56 3.63 -2.22 -4.34
N TRP A 57 3.44 -1.22 -5.18
CA TRP A 57 3.16 0.15 -4.77
C TRP A 57 1.67 0.47 -4.94
N ILE A 58 1.20 1.49 -4.21
CA ILE A 58 -0.18 1.96 -4.22
C ILE A 58 -0.17 3.48 -4.12
N ASP A 59 -0.70 4.13 -5.15
CA ASP A 59 -0.85 5.58 -5.18
C ASP A 59 -2.18 6.02 -4.55
N ALA A 60 -2.16 7.20 -3.93
CA ALA A 60 -3.34 7.86 -3.40
C ALA A 60 -4.31 8.21 -4.54
N GLU A 61 -5.60 7.92 -4.35
CA GLU A 61 -6.67 8.29 -5.28
C GLU A 61 -7.77 9.03 -4.50
N PRO A 62 -7.66 10.36 -4.37
CA PRO A 62 -8.57 11.14 -3.54
C PRO A 62 -10.00 11.14 -4.09
N ARG A 63 -10.22 10.89 -5.39
CA ARG A 63 -11.57 10.83 -5.97
C ARG A 63 -12.37 9.62 -5.50
N LEU A 64 -11.69 8.54 -5.13
CA LEU A 64 -12.29 7.33 -4.56
C LEU A 64 -12.14 7.26 -3.03
N GLY A 65 -11.55 8.29 -2.41
CA GLY A 65 -11.21 8.26 -0.99
C GLY A 65 -10.31 7.09 -0.61
N ARG A 66 -9.42 6.66 -1.53
CA ARG A 66 -8.57 5.48 -1.34
C ARG A 66 -7.76 5.62 -0.05
N LEU A 67 -7.83 4.60 0.78
CA LEU A 67 -7.08 4.51 2.02
C LEU A 67 -6.51 3.11 2.21
N LEU A 68 -5.46 3.03 3.01
CA LEU A 68 -4.87 1.76 3.42
C LEU A 68 -5.31 1.43 4.85
N LYS A 69 -5.65 0.17 5.06
CA LYS A 69 -5.84 -0.40 6.38
C LYS A 69 -4.81 -1.48 6.65
N LEU A 70 -4.32 -1.50 7.87
CA LEU A 70 -3.47 -2.56 8.43
C LEU A 70 -4.37 -3.32 9.40
N GLU A 71 -4.76 -4.53 9.04
CA GLU A 71 -5.79 -5.28 9.77
C GLU A 71 -5.29 -6.65 10.17
N ASN A 72 -5.83 -7.17 11.28
CA ASN A 72 -5.67 -8.57 11.60
C ASN A 72 -6.52 -9.42 10.64
N ALA A 73 -5.92 -10.41 9.98
CA ALA A 73 -6.57 -11.26 8.99
C ALA A 73 -7.61 -12.21 9.60
N HIS A 74 -7.54 -12.49 10.92
CA HIS A 74 -8.37 -13.50 11.57
C HIS A 74 -9.35 -12.92 12.60
N LYS A 75 -8.94 -11.92 13.36
CA LYS A 75 -9.73 -11.34 14.46
C LYS A 75 -10.73 -10.29 13.99
N ARG A 76 -11.94 -10.34 14.56
CA ARG A 76 -13.03 -9.39 14.30
C ARG A 76 -13.41 -8.65 15.57
N ASN A 77 -13.76 -7.37 15.41
CA ASN A 77 -14.34 -6.57 16.47
C ASN A 77 -15.78 -7.06 16.76
N ALA A 78 -16.10 -7.29 18.04
CA ALA A 78 -17.37 -7.89 18.46
C ALA A 78 -18.61 -7.01 18.18
N VAL A 79 -18.44 -5.70 18.06
CA VAL A 79 -19.56 -4.76 17.86
C VAL A 79 -19.84 -4.57 16.37
N SER A 80 -18.80 -4.24 15.59
CA SER A 80 -18.95 -3.92 14.17
C SER A 80 -18.88 -5.13 13.24
N GLY A 81 -18.35 -6.27 13.71
CA GLY A 81 -18.05 -7.45 12.89
C GLY A 81 -16.87 -7.28 11.93
N ASN A 82 -16.29 -6.08 11.82
CA ASN A 82 -15.14 -5.79 10.96
C ASN A 82 -13.85 -6.37 11.53
N LYS A 83 -12.82 -6.56 10.69
CA LYS A 83 -11.49 -6.93 11.17
C LYS A 83 -10.91 -5.82 12.06
N VAL A 84 -10.23 -6.20 13.13
CA VAL A 84 -9.53 -5.23 14.00
C VAL A 84 -8.32 -4.66 13.26
N GLY A 85 -8.03 -3.37 13.43
CA GLY A 85 -6.92 -2.77 12.71
C GLY A 85 -6.83 -1.26 12.81
N TYR A 86 -5.83 -0.74 12.11
CA TYR A 86 -5.55 0.69 11.98
C TYR A 86 -5.81 1.13 10.54
N ARG A 87 -6.26 2.37 10.38
CA ARG A 87 -6.32 3.05 9.10
C ARG A 87 -5.12 4.00 8.98
N LEU A 88 -4.38 3.91 7.89
CA LEU A 88 -3.34 4.86 7.56
C LEU A 88 -3.96 6.05 6.83
N LEU A 89 -3.86 7.23 7.44
CA LEU A 89 -4.31 8.49 6.85
C LEU A 89 -3.09 9.32 6.45
N ALA A 90 -2.77 9.28 5.16
CA ALA A 90 -1.76 10.14 4.56
C ALA A 90 -2.41 11.05 3.51
N PRO A 91 -2.04 12.34 3.45
CA PRO A 91 -2.55 13.23 2.41
C PRO A 91 -2.02 12.79 1.04
N ALA A 92 -2.81 13.02 -0.02
CA ALA A 92 -2.33 12.90 -1.39
C ALA A 92 -1.35 14.05 -1.67
N THR A 93 -0.07 13.73 -1.85
CA THR A 93 1.00 14.70 -2.13
C THR A 93 1.56 14.51 -3.54
N GLN A 94 2.26 15.52 -4.07
CA GLN A 94 2.95 15.40 -5.35
C GLN A 94 4.14 14.45 -5.20
N THR A 95 4.21 13.43 -6.06
CA THR A 95 5.36 12.53 -6.15
C THR A 95 6.56 13.21 -6.81
N MET A 96 7.68 12.52 -6.94
CA MET A 96 8.89 13.06 -7.55
C MET A 96 8.62 13.68 -8.94
N LEU A 97 9.08 14.92 -9.13
CA LEU A 97 8.98 15.65 -10.41
C LEU A 97 10.16 15.41 -11.36
N ALA A 98 11.26 14.85 -10.85
CA ALA A 98 12.42 14.55 -11.67
C ALA A 98 12.04 13.57 -12.78
N ASN A 99 12.58 13.79 -13.98
CA ASN A 99 12.35 12.91 -15.13
C ASN A 99 12.74 11.45 -14.77
N ASP A 100 11.97 10.47 -15.24
CA ASP A 100 12.17 9.05 -14.94
C ASP A 100 13.55 8.52 -15.35
N ASP A 101 14.15 9.08 -16.40
CA ASP A 101 15.50 8.76 -16.89
C ASP A 101 16.61 9.51 -16.13
N SER A 102 16.26 10.32 -15.14
CA SER A 102 17.24 11.05 -14.35
C SER A 102 17.95 10.15 -13.34
N LEU A 103 19.15 10.57 -12.95
CA LEU A 103 19.88 9.93 -11.85
C LEU A 103 19.07 9.97 -10.54
N MET A 104 18.31 11.04 -10.30
CA MET A 104 17.51 11.16 -9.07
C MET A 104 16.39 10.13 -9.03
N ALA A 105 15.67 9.94 -10.14
CA ALA A 105 14.60 8.95 -10.25
C ALA A 105 15.11 7.51 -10.13
N ARG A 106 16.32 7.22 -10.61
CA ARG A 106 16.96 5.91 -10.43
C ARG A 106 17.38 5.63 -8.99
N ARG A 107 17.78 6.65 -8.24
CA ARG A 107 18.31 6.52 -6.86
C ARG A 107 17.23 6.52 -5.79
N ALA A 108 16.05 7.07 -6.07
CA ALA A 108 14.96 7.18 -5.11
C ALA A 108 13.62 6.69 -5.69
N PRO A 109 13.49 5.40 -6.10
CA PRO A 109 12.22 4.84 -6.55
C PRO A 109 11.08 5.06 -5.55
N PHE A 110 11.38 5.00 -4.24
CA PHE A 110 10.41 5.24 -3.18
C PHE A 110 9.57 6.52 -3.37
N ALA A 111 10.14 7.55 -4.00
CA ALA A 111 9.52 8.85 -4.18
C ALA A 111 8.59 8.92 -5.40
N LYS A 112 8.52 7.87 -6.22
CA LYS A 112 7.63 7.79 -7.40
C LYS A 112 6.19 7.45 -7.06
N HIS A 113 5.97 6.81 -5.90
CA HIS A 113 4.66 6.33 -5.46
C HIS A 113 4.38 6.71 -4.01
N HIS A 114 3.10 6.77 -3.62
CA HIS A 114 2.72 7.18 -2.26
C HIS A 114 2.98 6.11 -1.20
N THR A 115 2.73 4.84 -1.50
CA THR A 115 2.96 3.73 -0.58
C THR A 115 3.60 2.54 -1.28
N TRP A 116 4.45 1.83 -0.55
CA TRP A 116 5.09 0.59 -0.95
C TRP A 116 4.73 -0.49 0.08
N VAL A 117 4.35 -1.66 -0.38
CA VAL A 117 4.08 -2.85 0.43
C VAL A 117 5.05 -3.93 0.01
N THR A 118 5.88 -4.40 0.93
CA THR A 118 6.98 -5.34 0.66
C THR A 118 6.92 -6.53 1.61
N GLY A 119 7.53 -7.66 1.22
CA GLY A 119 7.72 -8.78 2.12
C GLY A 119 8.77 -8.47 3.18
N PHE A 120 8.49 -8.80 4.43
CA PHE A 120 9.43 -8.60 5.53
C PHE A 120 10.67 -9.50 5.36
N ARG A 121 11.84 -8.90 5.54
CA ARG A 121 13.12 -9.59 5.80
C ARG A 121 13.93 -8.76 6.79
N ASP A 122 14.66 -9.43 7.66
CA ASP A 122 15.63 -8.77 8.52
C ASP A 122 16.68 -8.03 7.68
N GLY A 123 17.03 -6.81 8.11
CA GLY A 123 17.96 -5.98 7.36
C GLY A 123 17.35 -5.25 6.15
N GLU A 124 16.03 -5.22 5.97
CA GLU A 124 15.37 -4.38 4.95
C GLU A 124 14.77 -3.11 5.58
N PHE A 125 15.62 -2.16 5.98
CA PHE A 125 15.17 -0.94 6.69
C PHE A 125 15.12 0.34 5.83
N TRP A 126 15.88 0.42 4.73
CA TRP A 126 16.15 1.67 4.02
C TRP A 126 15.44 1.73 2.67
N ALA A 127 14.58 2.73 2.48
CA ALA A 127 13.73 2.80 1.31
C ALA A 127 14.48 2.97 -0.02
N ALA A 128 15.68 3.54 0.02
CA ALA A 128 16.56 3.74 -1.14
C ALA A 128 17.80 2.83 -1.15
N GLY A 129 17.85 1.84 -0.24
CA GLY A 129 19.05 1.06 0.03
C GLY A 129 19.91 1.61 1.17
N GLU A 130 20.80 0.77 1.69
CA GLU A 130 21.68 1.09 2.82
C GLU A 130 22.74 2.15 2.44
N PHE A 131 23.40 1.98 1.29
CA PHE A 131 24.53 2.82 0.86
C PHE A 131 24.11 3.82 -0.23
N THR A 132 23.55 4.96 0.19
CA THR A 132 22.98 5.97 -0.73
C THR A 132 23.97 7.00 -1.26
N ASN A 133 25.08 7.24 -0.55
CA ASN A 133 26.05 8.26 -0.94
C ASN A 133 26.71 7.89 -2.28
N GLN A 134 26.69 8.81 -3.24
CA GLN A 134 27.20 8.63 -4.60
C GLN A 134 26.60 7.45 -5.39
N SER A 135 25.47 6.89 -4.94
CA SER A 135 24.82 5.78 -5.65
C SER A 135 24.43 6.16 -7.09
N ARG A 136 24.48 5.21 -8.02
CA ARG A 136 24.06 5.42 -9.42
C ARG A 136 22.62 4.96 -9.71
N GLY A 137 22.03 4.29 -8.73
CA GLY A 137 20.67 3.80 -8.67
C GLY A 137 20.37 3.37 -7.24
N GLU A 138 19.16 2.91 -7.01
CA GLU A 138 18.79 2.15 -5.82
C GLU A 138 19.49 0.78 -5.83
N ASP A 139 19.85 0.30 -4.65
CA ASP A 139 20.38 -1.05 -4.40
C ASP A 139 19.82 -1.54 -3.05
N GLY A 140 19.02 -2.60 -3.05
CA GLY A 140 18.36 -3.12 -1.85
C GLY A 140 17.21 -2.27 -1.30
N GLY A 141 16.73 -1.25 -2.04
CA GLY A 141 15.59 -0.41 -1.66
C GLY A 141 14.22 -0.98 -2.06
N VAL A 142 13.16 -0.20 -1.85
CA VAL A 142 11.77 -0.67 -2.06
C VAL A 142 11.47 -1.04 -3.51
N GLY A 143 12.14 -0.42 -4.48
CA GLY A 143 11.98 -0.78 -5.89
C GLY A 143 12.45 -2.20 -6.17
N GLU A 144 13.59 -2.61 -5.60
CA GLU A 144 14.07 -4.00 -5.69
C GLU A 144 13.23 -4.98 -4.85
N MET A 145 12.81 -4.56 -3.65
CA MET A 145 11.94 -5.38 -2.80
C MET A 145 10.61 -5.72 -3.48
N VAL A 146 10.02 -4.79 -4.23
CA VAL A 146 8.81 -5.06 -5.02
C VAL A 146 9.12 -5.91 -6.25
N LYS A 147 10.21 -5.64 -6.97
CA LYS A 147 10.62 -6.42 -8.16
C LYS A 147 10.85 -7.90 -7.84
N ARG A 148 11.25 -8.21 -6.61
CA ARG A 148 11.41 -9.59 -6.11
C ARG A 148 10.11 -10.40 -6.18
N GLY A 149 8.94 -9.76 -6.11
CA GLY A 149 7.64 -10.40 -6.35
C GLY A 149 7.17 -11.28 -5.19
N ASP A 150 7.40 -10.87 -3.95
CA ASP A 150 6.92 -11.59 -2.76
C ASP A 150 5.37 -11.69 -2.75
N TRP A 151 4.84 -12.84 -2.36
CA TRP A 151 3.39 -13.06 -2.13
C TRP A 151 3.09 -13.06 -0.63
N PHE A 152 1.97 -12.46 -0.24
CA PHE A 152 1.50 -12.35 1.14
C PHE A 152 0.39 -13.35 1.47
N THR A 153 -0.31 -13.87 0.46
CA THR A 153 -1.36 -14.88 0.62
C THR A 153 -1.06 -16.13 -0.21
N ASP A 154 -1.40 -17.30 0.32
CA ASP A 154 -1.18 -18.58 -0.39
C ASP A 154 -2.19 -18.77 -1.54
N GLU A 155 -3.38 -18.17 -1.45
CA GLU A 155 -4.42 -18.22 -2.48
C GLU A 155 -3.96 -17.59 -3.80
N ALA A 156 -3.28 -16.45 -3.71
CA ALA A 156 -2.81 -15.71 -4.89
C ALA A 156 -1.60 -16.38 -5.57
N ARG A 157 -0.78 -17.11 -4.81
CA ARG A 157 0.33 -17.91 -5.36
C ARG A 157 -0.14 -19.10 -6.21
N ASN A 158 -1.33 -19.64 -5.92
CA ASN A 158 -1.85 -20.84 -6.55
C ASN A 158 -2.86 -20.57 -7.68
N GLY A 159 -3.10 -19.29 -8.05
CA GLY A 159 -3.93 -18.92 -9.19
C GLY A 159 -5.43 -19.20 -9.02
N VAL A 160 -5.91 -19.29 -7.78
CA VAL A 160 -7.34 -19.46 -7.48
C VAL A 160 -7.87 -18.14 -6.96
N ALA A 161 -8.29 -17.27 -7.88
CA ALA A 161 -8.98 -16.01 -7.60
C ALA A 161 -10.37 -16.00 -8.26
#